data_AF-A0A4V0Z909-F1
#
_entry.id   AF-A0A4V0Z909-F1
#
_cell.length_a   1.000
_cell.length_b   1.000
_cell.length_c   1.000
_cell.angle_alpha   90.00
_cell.angle_beta   90.00
_cell.angle_gamma   90.00
#
_symmetry.space_group_name_H-M   'P 1'
#
loop_
_entity.id
_entity.type
_entity.pdbx_description
1 polymer ?
#
loop_
_entity_poly.entity_id
_entity_poly.type
_entity_poly.pdbx_seq_one_letter_code
_entity_poly.pdbx_strand_id
1 'polypeptide(L)'
;MKPKGSYNKSNTRENTITSVGSCGYIHFHTKTFWAAQNLQILKSKDDSFNVLYFYFYLKQGHIPNFTQKLIKKIKITLPPLETQNEIATFLNKTLK
;
A
#
# COMPACT_ATOMS: atom_id res chain seq x y z
N MET A 1 -26.56 7.81 13.24
CA MET A 1 -25.53 6.97 12.55
C MET A 1 -24.47 6.57 13.57
N LYS A 2 -24.26 5.28 13.85
CA LYS A 2 -23.12 4.84 14.67
C LYS A 2 -21.87 4.77 13.77
N PRO A 3 -20.71 5.33 14.17
CA PRO A 3 -19.49 5.18 13.39
C PRO A 3 -19.15 3.69 13.32
N LYS A 4 -18.87 3.19 12.11
CA LYS A 4 -18.45 1.79 11.88
C LYS A 4 -16.99 1.51 12.29
N GLY A 5 -16.31 2.48 12.90
CA GLY A 5 -14.91 2.38 13.33
C GLY A 5 -14.80 2.13 14.83
N SER A 6 -13.86 1.26 15.21
CA SER A 6 -13.45 1.06 16.61
C SER A 6 -12.11 1.74 16.83
N TYR A 7 -12.08 2.85 17.57
CA TYR A 7 -10.85 3.63 17.79
C TYR A 7 -9.73 2.85 18.52
N ASN A 8 -10.09 1.79 19.26
CA ASN A 8 -9.17 0.94 20.03
C ASN A 8 -9.02 -0.49 19.47
N LYS A 9 -9.50 -0.76 18.25
CA LYS A 9 -9.38 -2.09 17.63
C LYS A 9 -8.84 -1.97 16.20
N SER A 10 -7.98 -2.90 15.82
CA SER A 10 -7.48 -3.04 14.46
C SER A 10 -7.82 -4.43 13.92
N ASN A 11 -8.05 -4.53 12.62
CA ASN A 11 -8.20 -5.79 11.90
C ASN A 11 -7.14 -5.95 10.79
N THR A 12 -6.32 -4.93 10.59
CA THR A 12 -5.28 -4.87 9.56
C THR A 12 -3.99 -4.33 10.17
N ARG A 13 -2.87 -4.96 9.82
CA ARG A 13 -1.54 -4.58 10.29
C ARG A 13 -1.01 -3.35 9.55
N GLU A 14 0.01 -2.73 10.11
CA GLU A 14 0.87 -1.74 9.46
C GLU A 14 1.58 -2.31 8.21
N ASN A 15 2.40 -1.50 7.54
CA ASN A 15 3.15 -1.86 6.34
C ASN A 15 2.24 -2.38 5.21
N THR A 16 1.11 -1.71 5.05
CA THR A 16 0.03 -2.10 4.14
C THR A 16 -0.42 -0.90 3.33
N ILE A 17 -0.74 -1.12 2.05
CA ILE A 17 -1.32 -0.09 1.17
C ILE A 17 -2.83 -0.30 1.10
N THR A 18 -3.59 0.78 1.24
CA THR A 18 -5.02 0.78 0.96
C THR A 18 -5.35 1.62 -0.25
N SER A 19 -6.37 1.21 -1.00
CA SER A 19 -6.99 2.02 -2.04
C SER A 19 -8.51 2.02 -1.92
N VAL A 20 -9.13 3.11 -2.39
CA VAL A 20 -10.57 3.32 -2.37
C VAL A 20 -11.08 3.47 -3.80
N GLY A 21 -11.88 2.49 -4.24
CA GLY A 21 -12.58 2.56 -5.52
C GLY A 21 -11.63 2.71 -6.72
N SER A 22 -12.08 3.46 -7.73
CA SER A 22 -11.35 3.70 -8.98
C SER A 22 -10.66 5.07 -9.04
N CYS A 23 -10.64 5.84 -7.96
CA CYS A 23 -10.16 7.24 -7.98
C CYS A 23 -8.62 7.37 -7.96
N GLY A 24 -7.88 6.26 -8.04
CA GLY A 24 -6.41 6.25 -8.06
C GLY A 24 -5.75 6.62 -6.72
N TYR A 25 -6.52 6.93 -5.67
CA TYR A 25 -5.96 7.25 -4.36
C TYR A 25 -5.43 5.98 -3.66
N ILE A 26 -4.19 6.06 -3.21
CA ILE A 26 -3.52 5.03 -2.41
C ILE A 26 -2.95 5.66 -1.13
N HIS A 27 -2.96 4.90 -0.04
CA HIS A 27 -2.39 5.30 1.25
C HIS A 27 -1.53 4.19 1.83
N PHE A 28 -0.36 4.54 2.35
CA PHE A 28 0.52 3.60 3.06
C PHE A 28 0.37 3.77 4.57
N HIS A 29 0.02 2.68 5.26
CA HIS A 29 -0.21 2.67 6.70
C HIS A 29 1.04 2.30 7.48
N THR A 30 1.52 3.20 8.34
CA THR A 30 2.65 2.96 9.25
C THR A 30 2.22 2.42 10.63
N LYS A 31 0.92 2.34 10.88
CA LYS A 31 0.33 1.83 12.12
C LYS A 31 -0.80 0.85 11.79
N THR A 32 -1.10 -0.05 12.71
CA THR A 32 -2.28 -0.92 12.60
C THR A 32 -3.55 -0.08 12.50
N PHE A 33 -4.53 -0.54 11.73
CA PHE A 33 -5.77 0.20 11.53
C PHE A 33 -6.97 -0.73 11.37
N TRP A 34 -8.17 -0.14 11.42
CA TRP A 34 -9.41 -0.82 11.10
C TRP A 34 -9.77 -0.56 9.64
N ALA A 35 -9.64 -1.58 8.80
CA ALA A 35 -10.07 -1.52 7.41
C ALA A 35 -11.59 -1.72 7.30
N ALA A 36 -12.27 -0.77 6.66
CA ALA A 36 -13.67 -0.92 6.28
C ALA A 36 -13.84 -1.93 5.14
N GLN A 37 -15.02 -2.55 5.03
CA GLN A 37 -15.33 -3.63 4.07
C GLN A 37 -15.08 -3.28 2.59
N ASN A 38 -15.11 -1.99 2.23
CA ASN A 38 -14.94 -1.52 0.86
C ASN A 38 -13.50 -1.11 0.51
N LEU A 39 -12.54 -1.27 1.42
CA LEU A 39 -11.13 -1.00 1.15
C LEU A 39 -10.46 -2.16 0.44
N GLN A 40 -9.69 -1.84 -0.59
CA GLN A 40 -8.72 -2.79 -1.15
C GLN A 40 -7.45 -2.70 -0.33
N ILE A 41 -6.93 -3.86 0.09
CA ILE A 41 -5.76 -3.97 0.95
C ILE A 41 -4.67 -4.72 0.20
N LEU A 42 -3.51 -4.10 0.04
CA LEU A 42 -2.33 -4.70 -0.55
C LEU A 42 -1.26 -4.82 0.52
N LYS A 43 -0.79 -6.05 0.72
CA LYS A 43 0.24 -6.41 1.67
C LYS A 43 1.16 -7.42 1.03
N SER A 44 2.39 -7.51 1.52
CA SER A 44 3.29 -8.57 1.08
C SER A 44 2.76 -9.93 1.55
N LYS A 45 3.08 -10.98 0.77
CA LYS A 45 2.83 -12.37 1.15
C LYS A 45 3.84 -12.86 2.20
N ASP A 46 5.07 -12.35 2.12
CA ASP A 46 6.22 -12.74 2.92
C ASP A 46 7.26 -11.60 2.97
N ASP A 47 8.39 -11.82 3.61
CA ASP A 47 9.40 -10.78 3.85
C ASP A 47 10.33 -10.52 2.65
N SER A 48 10.13 -11.19 1.50
CA SER A 48 10.95 -11.00 0.30
C SER A 48 10.66 -9.70 -0.47
N PHE A 49 9.70 -8.90 0.00
CA PHE A 49 9.19 -7.75 -0.72
C PHE A 49 8.90 -6.56 0.19
N ASN A 50 9.45 -5.40 -0.15
CA ASN A 50 9.21 -4.16 0.57
C ASN A 50 7.93 -3.48 0.05
N VAL A 51 6.89 -3.44 0.89
CA VAL A 51 5.59 -2.83 0.54
C VAL A 51 5.71 -1.31 0.33
N LEU A 52 6.59 -0.63 1.06
CA LEU A 52 6.82 0.82 0.92
C LEU A 52 7.49 1.15 -0.42
N TYR A 53 8.40 0.31 -0.89
CA TYR A 53 8.96 0.43 -2.24
C TYR A 53 7.84 0.39 -3.29
N PHE A 54 6.94 -0.61 -3.19
CA PHE A 54 5.84 -0.74 -4.12
C PHE A 54 4.87 0.44 -4.06
N TYR A 55 4.59 0.96 -2.86
CA TYR A 55 3.79 2.17 -2.70
C TYR A 55 4.35 3.33 -3.53
N PHE A 56 5.65 3.59 -3.45
CA PHE A 56 6.27 4.65 -4.24
C PHE A 56 6.28 4.36 -5.73
N TYR A 57 6.48 3.10 -6.13
CA TYR A 57 6.36 2.68 -7.52
C TYR A 57 4.97 3.02 -8.08
N LEU A 58 3.91 2.68 -7.33
CA LEU A 58 2.53 2.95 -7.72
C LEU A 58 2.21 4.45 -7.73
N LYS A 59 2.75 5.21 -6.75
CA LYS A 59 2.55 6.66 -6.65
C LYS A 59 3.17 7.40 -7.84
N GLN A 60 4.33 6.96 -8.32
CA GLN A 60 5.00 7.55 -9.49
C GLN A 60 4.37 7.11 -10.82
N GLY A 61 3.78 5.92 -10.88
CA GLY A 61 3.23 5.36 -12.12
C GLY A 61 1.93 6.00 -12.63
N HIS A 62 1.40 7.03 -11.96
CA HIS A 62 0.14 7.71 -12.33
C HIS A 62 -1.00 6.76 -12.71
N ILE A 63 -1.17 5.67 -11.96
CA ILE A 63 -2.15 4.63 -12.28
C ILE A 63 -3.57 5.18 -12.04
N PRO A 64 -4.35 5.46 -13.10
CA PRO A 64 -5.59 6.22 -12.97
C PRO A 64 -6.70 5.43 -12.27
N ASN A 65 -6.67 4.10 -12.39
CA ASN A 65 -7.70 3.20 -11.88
C ASN A 65 -7.10 2.04 -11.09
N PHE A 66 -6.92 2.23 -9.79
CA PHE A 66 -6.32 1.23 -8.90
C PHE A 66 -7.31 0.11 -8.53
N THR A 67 -7.68 -0.71 -9.52
CA THR A 67 -8.58 -1.85 -9.34
C THR A 67 -7.80 -3.13 -9.04
N GLN A 68 -8.39 -4.07 -8.28
CA GLN A 68 -7.81 -5.40 -8.05
C GLN A 68 -7.40 -6.11 -9.35
N LYS A 69 -8.19 -5.95 -10.42
CA LYS A 69 -7.90 -6.54 -11.73
C LYS A 69 -6.66 -5.93 -12.37
N LEU A 70 -6.46 -4.61 -12.23
CA LEU A 70 -5.26 -3.95 -12.75
C LEU A 70 -4.02 -4.35 -11.95
N ILE A 71 -4.10 -4.32 -10.61
CA ILE A 71 -2.98 -4.65 -9.72
C ILE A 71 -2.46 -6.06 -10.01
N LYS A 72 -3.37 -7.04 -10.17
CA LYS A 72 -3.00 -8.43 -10.51
C LYS A 72 -2.32 -8.59 -11.87
N LYS A 73 -2.42 -7.60 -12.75
CA LYS A 73 -1.80 -7.59 -14.09
C LYS A 73 -0.48 -6.82 -14.13
N ILE A 74 -0.17 -6.03 -13.11
CA ILE A 74 1.08 -5.29 -13.05
C ILE A 74 2.24 -6.30 -13.01
N LYS A 75 3.12 -6.20 -14.00
CA LYS A 75 4.39 -6.92 -14.02
C LYS A 75 5.49 -5.89 -13.77
N ILE A 76 6.25 -6.10 -12.70
CA ILE A 76 7.40 -5.28 -12.36
C ILE A 76 8.65 -6.14 -12.35
N THR A 77 9.76 -5.59 -12.82
CA THR A 77 11.07 -6.15 -12.52
C THR A 77 11.33 -5.89 -11.04
N LEU A 78 11.44 -6.95 -10.24
CA LEU A 78 11.66 -6.84 -8.82
C LEU A 78 13.17 -6.81 -8.52
N PRO A 79 13.75 -5.67 -8.10
CA PRO A 79 15.15 -5.65 -7.70
C PRO A 79 15.35 -6.43 -6.39
N PRO A 80 16.61 -6.75 -6.00
CA PRO A 80 16.91 -7.38 -4.72
C PRO A 80 16.31 -6.61 -3.53
N LEU A 81 15.96 -7.33 -2.46
CA LEU A 81 15.29 -6.73 -1.28
C LEU A 81 16.09 -5.56 -0.68
N GLU A 82 17.42 -5.66 -0.65
CA GLU A 82 18.31 -4.58 -0.21
C GLU A 82 18.11 -3.30 -1.02
N THR A 83 18.15 -3.40 -2.35
CA THR A 83 17.87 -2.28 -3.26
C THR A 83 16.46 -1.73 -3.09
N GLN A 84 15.45 -2.58 -2.89
CA GLN A 84 14.09 -2.12 -2.58
C GLN A 84 14.06 -1.26 -1.30
N ASN A 85 14.78 -1.70 -0.25
CA ASN A 85 14.86 -0.99 1.03
C ASN A 85 15.57 0.36 0.90
N GLU A 86 16.66 0.41 0.14
CA GLU A 86 17.39 1.66 -0.13
C GLU A 86 16.49 2.68 -0.83
N ILE A 87 15.83 2.27 -1.92
CA ILE A 87 14.91 3.13 -2.67
C ILE A 87 13.76 3.60 -1.79
N ALA A 88 13.11 2.68 -1.06
CA ALA A 88 12.01 3.01 -0.17
C ALA A 88 12.44 4.00 0.93
N THR A 89 13.61 3.80 1.51
CA THR A 89 14.16 4.68 2.57
C THR A 89 14.46 6.06 2.02
N PHE A 90 15.10 6.14 0.85
CA PHE A 90 15.41 7.41 0.20
C PHE A 90 14.13 8.19 -0.12
N LEU A 91 13.19 7.58 -0.83
CA LEU A 91 11.94 8.24 -1.22
C LEU A 91 11.08 8.64 -0.01
N ASN A 92 11.07 7.83 1.05
CA ASN A 92 10.37 8.17 2.28
C ASN A 92 10.97 9.36 3.03
N LYS A 93 12.28 9.62 2.89
CA LYS A 93 12.92 10.82 3.45
C LYS A 93 12.65 12.06 2.59
N THR A 94 12.64 11.91 1.26
CA THR A 94 12.54 13.03 0.33
C THR A 94 11.10 13.48 0.04
N LEU A 95 10.13 12.56 0.05
CA LEU A 95 8.74 12.82 -0.38
C LEU A 95 7.74 12.88 0.79
N LYS A 96 8.24 13.04 2.01
CA LYS A 96 7.42 13.18 3.22
C LYS A 96 7.02 14.62 3.49
#